data_AF-A0A1A6H086-F1
#
_entry.id   AF-A0A1A6H086-F1
#
_cell.length_a   1.000
_cell.length_b   1.000
_cell.length_c   1.000
_cell.angle_alpha   90.00
_cell.angle_beta   90.00
_cell.angle_gamma   90.00
#
_symmetry.space_group_name_H-M   'P 1'
#
loop_
_entity.id
_entity.type
_entity.pdbx_description
1 polymer ?
#
loop_
_entity_poly.entity_id
_entity_poly.type
_entity_poly.pdbx_seq_one_letter_code
_entity_poly.pdbx_strand_id
1 'polypeptide(L)'
;MILNTVMCLLVLLTNLLLRENVSSKTLLSTEDLYHHVVEQAHTNYDMSADIYHEFNVNFAKERWLKDRVPSVCHTASNWTPETTKQVHETKTEDILKAVITISRAWDYPLIHLVLATTALPTASASNNMLQRTNDVKNGIIGLLEGLEIIFSR
;
A
#
# COMPACT_ATOMS: atom_id res chain seq x y z
N MET A 1 -9.76 -2.07 -56.66
CA MET A 1 -9.39 -3.24 -55.82
C MET A 1 -8.58 -2.84 -54.58
N ILE A 2 -7.59 -1.94 -54.69
CA ILE A 2 -6.73 -1.49 -53.58
C ILE A 2 -7.48 -0.68 -52.49
N LEU A 3 -8.51 0.08 -52.87
CA LEU A 3 -9.27 0.90 -51.91
C LEU A 3 -10.07 0.05 -50.89
N ASN A 4 -10.59 -1.10 -51.32
CA ASN A 4 -11.37 -2.00 -50.45
C ASN A 4 -10.49 -2.73 -49.43
N THR A 5 -9.27 -3.11 -49.81
CA THR A 5 -8.32 -3.75 -48.89
C THR A 5 -7.83 -2.78 -47.81
N VAL A 6 -7.57 -1.52 -48.17
CA VAL A 6 -7.21 -0.48 -47.19
C VAL A 6 -8.36 -0.21 -46.21
N MET A 7 -9.60 -0.15 -46.70
CA MET A 7 -10.76 0.05 -45.83
C MET A 7 -10.97 -1.12 -44.86
N CYS A 8 -10.80 -2.37 -45.32
CA CYS A 8 -10.89 -3.55 -44.45
C CYS A 8 -9.80 -3.56 -43.37
N LEU A 9 -8.56 -3.16 -43.71
CA LEU A 9 -7.46 -3.06 -42.74
C LEU A 9 -7.74 -1.98 -41.69
N LEU A 10 -8.29 -0.84 -42.10
CA LEU A 10 -8.66 0.23 -41.17
C LEU A 10 -9.78 -0.20 -40.21
N VAL A 11 -10.79 -0.92 -40.70
CA VAL A 11 -11.88 -1.48 -39.88
C VAL A 11 -11.36 -2.53 -38.90
N LEU A 12 -10.44 -3.40 -39.32
CA LEU A 12 -9.82 -4.38 -38.44
C LEU A 12 -8.98 -3.71 -37.34
N LEU A 13 -8.18 -2.69 -37.69
CA LEU A 13 -7.38 -1.93 -36.74
C LEU A 13 -8.25 -1.16 -35.75
N THR A 14 -9.33 -0.52 -36.21
CA THR A 14 -10.27 0.16 -35.30
C THR A 14 -10.96 -0.85 -34.38
N ASN A 15 -11.38 -2.01 -34.86
CA ASN A 15 -11.97 -3.04 -34.00
C ASN A 15 -10.95 -3.64 -33.02
N LEU A 16 -9.68 -3.79 -33.41
CA LEU A 16 -8.63 -4.25 -32.49
C LEU A 16 -8.37 -3.22 -31.39
N LEU A 17 -8.21 -1.95 -31.76
CA LEU A 17 -8.00 -0.84 -30.82
C LEU A 17 -9.24 -0.58 -29.95
N LEU A 18 -10.46 -0.73 -30.49
CA LEU A 18 -11.69 -0.68 -29.70
C LEU A 18 -11.78 -1.86 -28.73
N ARG A 19 -11.37 -3.07 -29.14
CA ARG A 19 -11.37 -4.26 -28.27
C ARG A 19 -10.32 -4.18 -27.16
N GLU A 20 -9.19 -3.51 -27.41
CA GLU A 20 -8.18 -3.19 -26.38
C GLU A 20 -8.63 -2.06 -25.45
N ASN A 21 -9.40 -1.09 -25.95
CA ASN A 21 -10.02 -0.04 -25.12
C ASN A 21 -11.24 -0.53 -24.33
N VAL A 22 -11.89 -1.63 -24.78
CA VAL A 22 -12.72 -2.48 -23.91
C VAL A 22 -11.79 -3.46 -23.17
N SER A 23 -10.73 -2.93 -22.57
CA SER A 23 -10.19 -3.50 -21.35
C SER A 23 -11.35 -3.40 -20.36
N SER A 24 -12.11 -4.49 -20.30
CA SER A 24 -13.03 -4.72 -19.21
C SER A 24 -12.15 -4.61 -17.96
N LYS A 25 -12.16 -3.45 -17.30
CA LYS A 25 -11.92 -3.39 -15.86
C LYS A 25 -12.95 -4.35 -15.33
N THR A 26 -12.58 -5.62 -15.17
CA THR A 26 -13.43 -6.62 -14.57
C THR A 26 -13.79 -6.01 -13.22
N LEU A 27 -15.03 -5.54 -13.11
CA LEU A 27 -15.49 -4.84 -11.93
C LEU A 27 -15.51 -5.91 -10.84
N LEU A 28 -14.41 -6.01 -10.08
CA LEU A 28 -14.32 -6.87 -8.91
C LEU A 28 -15.57 -6.64 -8.06
N SER A 29 -16.16 -7.71 -7.54
CA SER A 29 -17.26 -7.54 -6.59
C SER A 29 -16.76 -6.71 -5.39
N THR A 30 -17.67 -6.03 -4.70
CA THR A 30 -17.27 -5.27 -3.50
C THR A 30 -16.62 -6.19 -2.47
N GLU A 31 -17.11 -7.43 -2.36
CA GLU A 31 -16.53 -8.47 -1.50
C GLU A 31 -15.08 -8.81 -1.89
N ASP A 32 -14.81 -9.09 -3.17
CA ASP A 32 -13.46 -9.40 -3.65
C ASP A 32 -12.48 -8.24 -3.41
N LEU A 33 -12.96 -7.00 -3.57
CA LEU A 33 -12.18 -5.80 -3.28
C LEU A 33 -11.82 -5.67 -1.80
N TYR A 34 -12.78 -5.88 -0.90
CA TYR A 34 -12.50 -5.88 0.53
C TYR A 34 -11.55 -7.02 0.91
N HIS A 35 -11.74 -8.22 0.35
CA HIS A 35 -10.84 -9.35 0.60
C HIS A 35 -9.40 -8.99 0.20
N HIS A 36 -9.20 -8.47 -1.00
CA HIS A 36 -7.89 -8.08 -1.50
C HIS A 36 -7.23 -6.98 -0.65
N VAL A 37 -8.00 -5.94 -0.29
CA VAL A 37 -7.52 -4.84 0.58
C VAL A 37 -7.11 -5.35 1.96
N VAL A 38 -7.88 -6.26 2.55
CA VAL A 38 -7.58 -6.84 3.87
C VAL A 38 -6.34 -7.73 3.81
N GLU A 39 -6.22 -8.58 2.79
CA GLU A 39 -5.05 -9.45 2.59
C GLU A 39 -3.76 -8.63 2.39
N GLN A 40 -3.84 -7.57 1.58
CA GLN A 40 -2.73 -6.64 1.37
C GLN A 40 -2.34 -5.91 2.66
N ALA A 41 -3.33 -5.41 3.43
CA ALA A 41 -3.08 -4.75 4.70
C ALA A 41 -2.42 -5.69 5.73
N HIS A 42 -2.85 -6.95 5.79
CA HIS A 42 -2.26 -7.97 6.66
C HIS A 42 -0.82 -8.27 6.28
N THR A 43 -0.55 -8.49 4.99
CA THR A 43 0.79 -8.70 4.46
C THR A 43 1.73 -7.54 4.80
N ASN A 44 1.25 -6.29 4.63
CA ASN A 44 2.00 -5.10 5.00
C ASN A 44 2.31 -5.01 6.50
N TYR A 45 1.34 -5.38 7.35
CA TYR A 45 1.54 -5.43 8.79
C TYR A 45 2.64 -6.43 9.17
N ASP A 46 2.57 -7.66 8.64
CA ASP A 46 3.56 -8.71 8.93
C ASP A 46 4.97 -8.30 8.49
N MET A 47 5.10 -7.75 7.27
CA MET A 47 6.38 -7.23 6.78
C MET A 47 6.92 -6.08 7.64
N SER A 48 6.05 -5.18 8.11
CA SER A 48 6.43 -4.08 8.99
C SER A 48 6.92 -4.58 10.35
N ALA A 49 6.24 -5.59 10.91
CA ALA A 49 6.65 -6.24 12.15
C ALA A 49 8.01 -6.94 12.00
N ASP A 50 8.25 -7.61 10.87
CA ASP A 50 9.52 -8.26 10.56
C ASP A 50 10.67 -7.24 10.42
N ILE A 51 10.45 -6.11 9.73
CA ILE A 51 11.45 -5.02 9.64
C ILE A 51 11.80 -4.51 11.03
N TYR A 52 10.79 -4.24 11.88
CA TYR A 52 11.01 -3.78 13.24
C TYR A 52 11.78 -4.80 14.08
N HIS A 53 11.42 -6.08 13.99
CA HIS A 53 12.09 -7.16 14.70
C HIS A 53 13.55 -7.29 14.27
N GLU A 54 13.82 -7.30 12.96
CA GLU A 54 15.16 -7.41 12.41
C GLU A 54 16.02 -6.20 12.78
N PHE A 55 15.45 -4.99 12.73
CA PHE A 55 16.11 -3.77 13.22
C PHE A 55 16.49 -3.91 14.69
N ASN A 56 15.55 -4.35 15.53
CA ASN A 56 15.76 -4.44 16.97
C ASN A 56 16.85 -5.46 17.34
N VAL A 57 16.84 -6.62 16.68
CA VAL A 57 17.80 -7.71 16.94
C VAL A 57 19.20 -7.38 16.43
N ASN A 58 19.34 -6.70 15.30
CA ASN A 58 20.64 -6.49 14.66
C ASN A 58 21.27 -5.12 14.93
N PHE A 59 20.47 -4.08 15.22
CA PHE A 59 20.95 -2.71 15.30
C PHE A 59 20.58 -2.01 16.62
N ALA A 60 19.38 -2.24 17.18
CA ALA A 60 18.92 -1.54 18.37
C ALA A 60 19.47 -2.07 19.72
N LYS A 61 20.38 -3.05 19.69
CA LYS A 61 20.94 -3.70 20.90
C LYS A 61 21.73 -2.75 21.82
N GLU A 62 22.01 -1.54 21.39
CA GLU A 62 22.65 -0.54 22.23
C GLU A 62 21.63 0.18 23.17
N ARG A 63 22.04 0.41 24.42
CA ARG A 63 21.20 0.90 25.54
C ARG A 63 20.45 2.22 25.27
N TRP A 64 21.02 3.10 24.44
CA TRP A 64 20.47 4.42 24.08
C TRP A 64 19.11 4.43 23.39
N LEU A 65 18.70 3.36 22.71
CA LEU A 65 17.35 3.26 22.13
C LEU A 65 16.28 2.85 23.15
N LYS A 66 16.66 2.17 24.24
CA LYS A 66 15.73 1.75 25.31
C LYS A 66 15.32 2.90 26.22
N ASP A 67 16.20 3.88 26.40
CA ASP A 67 15.99 5.04 27.27
C ASP A 67 15.29 6.21 26.55
N ARG A 68 15.13 6.14 25.22
CA ARG A 68 14.31 7.11 24.49
C ARG A 68 12.86 6.71 24.59
N VAL A 69 12.04 7.62 25.11
CA VAL A 69 10.59 7.58 24.93
C VAL A 69 10.33 7.43 23.43
N PRO A 70 9.56 6.43 22.98
CA PRO A 70 9.19 6.33 21.58
C PRO A 70 8.64 7.68 21.13
N SER A 71 9.17 8.25 20.04
CA SER A 71 8.59 9.46 19.49
C SER A 71 7.11 9.20 19.25
N VAL A 72 6.24 10.12 19.66
CA VAL A 72 4.83 10.08 19.31
C VAL A 72 4.74 9.91 17.79
N CYS A 73 4.01 8.87 17.35
CA CYS A 73 3.82 8.61 15.92
C CYS A 73 3.28 9.86 15.22
N HIS A 74 3.76 10.18 14.02
CA HIS A 74 3.32 11.38 13.30
C HIS A 74 1.84 11.36 12.94
N THR A 75 1.20 10.19 12.99
CA THR A 75 -0.25 9.98 12.79
C THR A 75 -1.06 10.06 14.09
N ALA A 76 -0.46 10.29 15.26
CA ALA A 76 -1.18 10.29 16.54
C ALA A 76 -2.21 11.42 16.65
N SER A 77 -2.04 12.52 15.91
CA SER A 77 -3.03 13.60 15.85
C SER A 77 -4.21 13.29 14.94
N ASN A 78 -4.14 12.23 14.14
CA ASN A 78 -5.21 11.82 13.25
C ASN A 78 -6.28 11.10 14.06
N TRP A 79 -7.54 11.44 13.81
CA TRP A 79 -8.65 10.75 14.45
C TRP A 79 -8.71 9.29 14.00
N THR A 80 -8.73 8.37 14.97
CA THR A 80 -9.00 6.95 14.78
C THR A 80 -9.92 6.43 15.88
N PRO A 81 -10.77 5.43 15.60
CA PRO A 81 -11.47 4.72 16.66
C PRO A 81 -10.47 3.86 17.43
N GLU A 82 -10.42 4.03 18.75
CA GLU A 82 -9.51 3.31 19.65
C GLU A 82 -10.17 2.10 20.31
N THR A 83 -11.50 1.99 20.22
CA THR A 83 -12.28 0.93 20.87
C THR A 83 -13.26 0.28 19.90
N THR A 84 -13.61 -0.99 20.14
CA THR A 84 -14.65 -1.70 19.39
C THR A 84 -15.98 -0.96 19.40
N LYS A 85 -16.32 -0.31 20.52
CA LYS A 85 -17.51 0.54 20.61
C LYS A 85 -17.45 1.71 19.64
N GLN A 86 -16.35 2.45 19.63
CA GLN A 86 -16.15 3.56 18.67
C GLN A 86 -16.18 3.06 17.22
N VAL A 87 -15.59 1.89 16.92
CA VAL A 87 -15.66 1.29 15.58
C VAL A 87 -17.12 1.05 15.16
N HIS A 88 -17.95 0.46 16.03
CA HIS A 88 -19.36 0.20 15.72
C HIS A 88 -20.23 1.47 15.63
N GLU A 89 -19.87 2.52 16.36
CA GLU A 89 -20.58 3.80 16.35
C GLU A 89 -20.16 4.73 15.19
N THR A 90 -19.00 4.45 14.56
CA THR A 90 -18.48 5.25 13.46
C THR A 90 -19.06 4.78 12.13
N LYS A 91 -19.42 5.72 11.25
CA LYS A 91 -19.81 5.42 9.88
C LYS A 91 -18.65 4.77 9.12
N THR A 92 -18.93 3.76 8.31
CA THR A 92 -17.94 3.11 7.45
C THR A 92 -17.15 4.11 6.60
N GLU A 93 -17.81 5.15 6.09
CA GLU A 93 -17.17 6.23 5.31
C GLU A 93 -16.07 6.95 6.11
N ASP A 94 -16.31 7.24 7.39
CA ASP A 94 -15.36 7.95 8.25
C ASP A 94 -14.19 7.03 8.66
N ILE A 95 -14.45 5.73 8.84
CA ILE A 95 -13.40 4.72 9.01
C ILE A 95 -12.52 4.65 7.76
N LEU A 96 -13.13 4.56 6.56
CA LEU A 96 -12.39 4.51 5.30
C LEU A 96 -11.53 5.76 5.09
N LYS A 97 -12.07 6.95 5.37
CA LYS A 97 -11.30 8.21 5.36
C LYS A 97 -10.10 8.14 6.30
N ALA A 98 -10.29 7.68 7.53
CA ALA A 98 -9.20 7.57 8.50
C ALA A 98 -8.09 6.63 8.00
N VAL A 99 -8.44 5.45 7.48
CA VAL A 99 -7.47 4.48 6.94
C VAL A 99 -6.72 5.07 5.74
N ILE A 100 -7.43 5.69 4.78
CA ILE A 100 -6.80 6.35 3.62
C ILE A 100 -5.83 7.45 4.07
N THR A 101 -6.26 8.32 4.99
CA THR A 101 -5.42 9.40 5.51
C THR A 101 -4.16 8.88 6.18
N ILE A 102 -4.26 7.82 7.00
CA ILE A 102 -3.11 7.21 7.68
C ILE A 102 -2.17 6.57 6.65
N SER A 103 -2.70 5.79 5.70
CA SER A 103 -1.90 5.16 4.66
C SER A 103 -1.12 6.19 3.83
N ARG A 104 -1.75 7.31 3.45
CA ARG A 104 -1.07 8.41 2.75
C ARG A 104 0.02 9.08 3.60
N ALA A 105 -0.19 9.21 4.91
CA ALA A 105 0.79 9.81 5.81
C ALA A 105 2.10 9.01 5.88
N TRP A 106 2.12 7.75 5.43
CA TRP A 106 3.32 6.90 5.40
C TRP A 106 4.14 6.98 4.11
N ASP A 107 3.64 7.63 3.05
CA ASP A 107 4.36 7.74 1.77
C ASP A 107 5.78 8.32 1.94
N TYR A 108 5.85 9.51 2.55
CA TYR A 108 7.12 10.19 2.77
C TYR A 108 8.05 9.49 3.78
N PRO A 109 7.58 9.06 4.98
CA PRO A 109 8.40 8.28 5.89
C PRO A 109 9.00 7.00 5.28
N LEU A 110 8.26 6.27 4.44
CA LEU A 110 8.75 5.04 3.84
C LEU A 110 9.82 5.29 2.78
N ILE A 111 9.74 6.39 2.02
CA ILE A 111 10.83 6.80 1.13
C ILE A 111 12.13 6.97 1.92
N HIS A 112 12.07 7.67 3.06
CA HIS A 112 13.25 7.86 3.92
C HIS A 112 13.73 6.57 4.58
N LEU A 113 12.81 5.67 4.95
CA LEU A 113 13.18 4.38 5.51
C LEU A 113 13.92 3.50 4.50
N VAL A 114 13.52 3.50 3.22
CA VAL A 114 14.26 2.80 2.15
C VAL A 114 15.69 3.35 2.03
N LEU A 115 15.84 4.68 2.00
CA LEU A 115 17.15 5.33 1.90
C LEU A 115 18.04 5.01 3.12
N ALA A 116 17.48 5.09 4.33
CA ALA A 116 18.19 4.80 5.56
C ALA A 116 18.62 3.33 5.63
N THR A 117 17.74 2.40 5.23
CA THR A 117 18.04 0.95 5.22
C THR A 117 19.16 0.64 4.22
N THR A 118 19.13 1.27 3.05
CA THR A 118 20.20 1.13 2.03
C THR A 118 21.57 1.57 2.55
N ALA A 119 21.61 2.54 3.47
CA ALA A 119 22.85 3.05 4.05
C ALA A 119 23.38 2.20 5.23
N LEU A 120 22.69 1.12 5.62
CA LEU A 120 23.12 0.29 6.76
C LEU A 120 24.40 -0.52 6.44
N PRO A 121 25.36 -0.58 7.38
CA PRO A 121 26.69 -1.12 7.13
C PRO A 121 26.78 -2.65 7.04
N THR A 122 25.76 -3.40 7.46
CA THR A 122 25.78 -4.89 7.46
C THR A 122 24.98 -5.46 6.30
N ALA A 123 25.67 -6.01 5.29
CA ALA A 123 25.05 -6.39 4.01
C ALA A 123 23.91 -7.42 4.09
N SER A 124 24.01 -8.47 4.94
CA SER A 124 23.00 -9.54 4.96
C SER A 124 21.69 -9.14 5.63
N ALA A 125 21.75 -8.52 6.81
CA ALA A 125 20.56 -8.00 7.51
C ALA A 125 19.98 -6.76 6.80
N SER A 126 20.83 -5.95 6.17
CA SER A 126 20.38 -4.79 5.37
C SER A 126 19.56 -5.23 4.15
N ASN A 127 19.95 -6.32 3.45
CA ASN A 127 19.27 -6.74 2.22
C ASN A 127 17.83 -7.23 2.46
N ASN A 128 17.60 -8.05 3.51
CA ASN A 128 16.26 -8.54 3.83
C ASN A 128 15.35 -7.41 4.30
N MET A 129 15.84 -6.55 5.19
CA MET A 129 15.11 -5.37 5.64
C MET A 129 14.79 -4.42 4.47
N LEU A 130 15.74 -4.21 3.56
CA LEU A 130 15.56 -3.34 2.40
C LEU A 130 14.49 -3.88 1.47
N GLN A 131 14.52 -5.19 1.17
CA GLN A 131 13.49 -5.83 0.35
C GLN A 131 12.11 -5.64 0.99
N ARG A 132 11.96 -6.00 2.26
CA ARG A 132 10.69 -5.85 2.99
C ARG A 132 10.23 -4.40 3.06
N THR A 133 11.13 -3.44 3.24
CA THR A 133 10.78 -2.02 3.27
C THR A 133 10.22 -1.56 1.93
N ASN A 134 10.81 -2.02 0.81
CA ASN A 134 10.25 -1.76 -0.51
C ASN A 134 8.90 -2.46 -0.71
N ASP A 135 8.75 -3.69 -0.21
CA ASP A 135 7.48 -4.43 -0.30
C ASP A 135 6.37 -3.72 0.49
N VAL A 136 6.65 -3.24 1.71
CA VAL A 136 5.70 -2.43 2.50
C VAL A 136 5.33 -1.15 1.75
N LYS A 137 6.32 -0.42 1.20
CA LYS A 137 6.07 0.80 0.41
C LYS A 137 5.15 0.53 -0.77
N ASN A 138 5.43 -0.50 -1.57
CA ASN A 138 4.62 -0.87 -2.71
C ASN A 138 3.23 -1.38 -2.29
N GLY A 139 3.15 -2.11 -1.19
CA GLY A 139 1.90 -2.59 -0.65
C GLY A 139 1.00 -1.48 -0.12
N ILE A 140 1.54 -0.37 0.40
CA ILE A 140 0.74 0.82 0.74
C ILE A 140 0.15 1.46 -0.52
N ILE A 141 0.89 1.49 -1.63
CA ILE A 141 0.38 1.99 -2.91
C ILE A 141 -0.82 1.15 -3.37
N GLY A 142 -0.67 -0.18 -3.42
CA GLY A 142 -1.78 -1.08 -3.80
C GLY A 142 -2.96 -1.01 -2.83
N LEU A 143 -2.70 -0.88 -1.53
CA LEU A 143 -3.72 -0.68 -0.51
C LEU A 143 -4.51 0.60 -0.75
N LEU A 144 -3.84 1.72 -1.06
CA LEU A 144 -4.48 3.00 -1.35
C LEU A 144 -5.35 2.93 -2.60
N GLU A 145 -4.88 2.30 -3.67
CA GLU A 145 -5.67 2.09 -4.89
C GLU A 145 -6.98 1.34 -4.58
N GLY A 146 -6.90 0.23 -3.83
CA GLY A 146 -8.07 -0.55 -3.44
C GLY A 146 -9.03 0.23 -2.53
N LEU A 147 -8.51 0.94 -1.53
CA LEU A 147 -9.31 1.75 -0.61
C LEU A 147 -10.00 2.92 -1.32
N GLU A 148 -9.34 3.59 -2.25
CA GLU A 148 -9.92 4.68 -3.03
C GLU A 148 -11.03 4.19 -3.96
N ILE A 149 -10.87 3.00 -4.56
CA ILE A 149 -11.94 2.35 -5.34
C ILE A 149 -13.13 2.07 -4.44
N ILE A 150 -12.93 1.45 -3.27
CA ILE A 150 -14.00 1.16 -2.31
C ILE A 150 -14.71 2.44 -1.87
N PHE A 151 -13.95 3.49 -1.55
CA PHE A 151 -14.50 4.77 -1.11
C PHE A 151 -15.30 5.51 -2.19
N SER A 152 -14.97 5.28 -3.47
CA SER A 152 -15.67 5.90 -4.60
C SER A 152 -16.95 5.19 -5.06
N ARG A 153 -17.23 3.99 -4.52
CA ARG A 153 -18.45 3.21 -4.81
C ARG A 153 -19.61 3.68 -3.95
#